data_AF-A0A496Q158-F1
#
_entry.id   AF-A0A496Q158-F1
#
_cell.length_a   1.000
_cell.length_b   1.000
_cell.length_c   1.000
_cell.angle_alpha   90.00
_cell.angle_beta   90.00
_cell.angle_gamma   90.00
#
_symmetry.space_group_name_H-M   'P 1'
#
loop_
_entity.id
_entity.type
_entity.pdbx_description
1 polymer ?
#
loop_
_entity_poly.entity_id
_entity_poly.type
_entity_poly.pdbx_seq_one_letter_code
_entity_poly.pdbx_strand_id
1 'polypeptide(L)'
;MINQESINWDQLSMILGEEGEPVDEELADLFRDFVDDAAQRLVQLSSLDPVSDPDGVAHEAHKIRGAALSFGFAQFASILETVETRVLELTPEEIGRLLDAARETFERSRDLVGRRYAYLAPVS
;
A
#
# COMPACT_ATOMS: atom_id res chain seq x y z
N MET A 1 0.57 22.27 3.44
CA MET A 1 0.83 20.84 3.20
C MET A 1 0.62 20.12 4.52
N ILE A 2 -0.39 19.27 4.62
CA ILE A 2 -0.52 18.36 5.76
C ILE A 2 0.57 17.31 5.56
N ASN A 3 1.51 17.20 6.50
CA ASN A 3 2.38 16.04 6.61
C ASN A 3 1.48 14.85 6.94
N GLN A 4 0.98 14.15 5.91
CA GLN A 4 0.38 12.84 6.14
C GLN A 4 1.51 11.91 6.57
N GLU A 5 1.41 11.36 7.77
CA GLU A 5 2.32 10.32 8.22
C GLU A 5 2.25 9.13 7.25
N SER A 6 3.41 8.55 6.94
CA SER A 6 3.51 7.44 5.99
C SER A 6 2.69 6.21 6.40
N ILE A 7 2.53 6.02 7.71
CA ILE A 7 1.80 4.93 8.37
C ILE A 7 0.94 5.53 9.49
N ASN A 8 -0.31 5.11 9.57
CA ASN A 8 -1.18 5.29 10.72
C ASN A 8 -0.92 4.17 11.73
N TRP A 9 -0.02 4.45 12.67
CA TRP A 9 0.44 3.46 13.65
C TRP A 9 -0.68 3.02 14.61
N ASP A 10 -1.59 3.91 14.96
CA ASP A 10 -2.73 3.58 15.84
C ASP A 10 -3.62 2.51 15.19
N GLN A 11 -3.86 2.63 13.89
CA GLN A 11 -4.64 1.63 13.17
C GLN A 11 -3.89 0.30 13.03
N LEU A 12 -2.59 0.37 12.77
CA LEU A 12 -1.78 -0.83 12.65
C LEU A 12 -1.67 -1.57 13.99
N SER A 13 -1.53 -0.87 15.12
CA SER A 13 -1.48 -1.50 16.45
C SER A 13 -2.81 -2.10 16.88
N MET A 14 -3.95 -1.60 16.38
CA MET A 14 -5.24 -2.27 16.58
C MET A 14 -5.31 -3.66 15.93
N ILE A 15 -4.49 -3.92 14.91
CA ILE A 15 -4.45 -5.21 14.20
C ILE A 15 -3.30 -6.06 14.72
N LEU A 16 -2.11 -5.50 14.83
CA LEU A 16 -0.90 -6.25 15.19
C LEU A 16 -0.61 -6.22 16.69
N GLY A 17 -1.34 -5.44 17.48
CA GLY A 17 -0.98 -5.19 18.88
C GLY A 17 0.12 -4.15 19.03
N GLU A 18 0.49 -3.91 20.28
CA GLU A 18 1.49 -2.91 20.65
C GLU A 18 2.92 -3.39 20.37
N GLU A 19 3.83 -2.43 20.17
CA GLU A 19 5.24 -2.73 19.97
C GLU A 19 5.82 -3.45 21.20
N GLY A 20 6.48 -4.59 20.95
CA GLY A 20 7.11 -5.40 22.00
C GLY A 20 6.19 -6.41 22.68
N GLU A 21 4.89 -6.43 22.33
CA GLU A 21 3.98 -7.49 22.74
C GLU A 21 4.04 -8.67 21.77
N PRO A 22 3.76 -9.91 22.23
CA PRO A 22 3.61 -11.05 21.35
C PRO A 22 2.38 -10.81 20.46
N VAL A 23 2.59 -10.95 19.16
CA VAL A 23 1.54 -10.77 18.17
C VAL A 23 0.94 -12.10 17.82
N ASP A 24 -0.38 -12.10 17.64
CA ASP A 24 -1.10 -13.28 17.17
C ASP A 24 -0.56 -13.70 15.80
N GLU A 25 -0.17 -14.97 15.68
CA GLU A 25 0.41 -15.52 14.45
C GLU A 25 -0.58 -15.43 13.27
N GLU A 26 -1.89 -15.55 13.52
CA GLU A 26 -2.92 -15.41 12.48
C GLU A 26 -2.97 -13.97 11.94
N LEU A 27 -2.78 -12.96 12.82
CA LEU A 27 -2.77 -11.55 12.43
C LEU A 27 -1.46 -11.18 11.72
N ALA A 28 -0.34 -11.80 12.13
CA ALA A 28 0.93 -11.68 11.44
C ALA A 28 0.88 -12.27 10.01
N ASP A 29 0.22 -13.42 9.85
CA ASP A 29 0.00 -14.05 8.54
C ASP A 29 -0.93 -13.20 7.67
N LEU A 30 -2.00 -12.67 8.24
CA LEU A 30 -2.90 -11.75 7.53
C LEU A 30 -2.17 -10.50 7.01
N PHE A 31 -1.23 -9.95 7.80
CA PHE A 31 -0.39 -8.85 7.34
C PHE A 31 0.56 -9.26 6.21
N ARG A 32 1.17 -10.44 6.30
CA ARG A 32 2.05 -10.98 5.25
C ARG A 32 1.28 -11.19 3.94
N ASP A 33 0.09 -11.78 4.01
CA ASP A 33 -0.81 -11.96 2.88
C ASP A 33 -1.17 -10.61 2.23
N PHE A 34 -1.44 -9.58 3.04
CA PHE A 34 -1.65 -8.23 2.53
C PHE A 34 -0.43 -7.69 1.78
N VAL A 35 0.76 -7.81 2.36
CA VAL A 35 2.00 -7.31 1.72
C VAL A 35 2.24 -8.01 0.38
N ASP A 36 2.04 -9.32 0.32
CA ASP A 36 2.24 -10.10 -0.90
C ASP A 36 1.18 -9.78 -1.97
N ASP A 37 -0.11 -9.71 -1.59
CA ASP A 37 -1.20 -9.34 -2.51
C ASP A 37 -1.01 -7.90 -3.03
N ALA A 38 -0.69 -6.94 -2.15
CA ALA A 38 -0.44 -5.55 -2.55
C ALA A 38 0.74 -5.44 -3.53
N ALA A 39 1.83 -6.18 -3.31
CA ALA A 39 2.96 -6.21 -4.22
C ALA A 39 2.60 -6.78 -5.60
N GLN A 40 1.84 -7.89 -5.63
CA GLN A 40 1.40 -8.50 -6.88
C GLN A 40 0.44 -7.58 -7.65
N ARG A 41 -0.52 -6.97 -6.96
CA ARG A 41 -1.46 -6.02 -7.56
C ARG A 41 -0.79 -4.77 -8.08
N LEU A 42 0.23 -4.24 -7.40
CA LEU A 42 1.02 -3.13 -7.90
C LEU A 42 1.71 -3.48 -9.23
N VAL A 43 2.23 -4.70 -9.37
CA VAL A 43 2.79 -5.17 -10.64
C VAL A 43 1.72 -5.25 -11.72
N GLN A 44 0.53 -5.77 -11.41
CA GLN A 44 -0.59 -5.83 -12.34
C GLN A 44 -1.02 -4.44 -12.78
N LEU A 45 -1.21 -3.51 -11.83
CA LEU A 45 -1.56 -2.12 -12.08
C LEU A 45 -0.54 -1.42 -12.97
N SER A 46 0.77 -1.62 -12.73
CA SER A 46 1.84 -1.09 -13.59
C SER A 46 1.87 -1.69 -15.00
N SER A 47 1.19 -2.81 -15.25
CA SER A 47 1.14 -3.46 -16.57
C SER A 47 -0.08 -3.04 -17.41
N LEU A 48 -1.04 -2.33 -16.81
CA LEU A 48 -2.21 -1.80 -17.51
C LEU A 48 -1.82 -0.58 -18.34
N ASP A 49 -2.45 -0.42 -19.51
CA ASP A 49 -2.31 0.78 -20.32
C ASP A 49 -3.45 1.77 -19.98
N PRO A 50 -3.16 2.88 -19.30
CA PRO A 50 -4.18 3.84 -18.87
C PRO A 50 -4.89 4.56 -20.02
N VAL A 51 -4.33 4.53 -21.24
CA VAL A 51 -5.00 5.11 -22.43
C VAL A 51 -6.09 4.18 -22.94
N SER A 52 -5.84 2.87 -22.89
CA SER A 52 -6.75 1.85 -23.42
C SER A 52 -7.74 1.32 -22.38
N ASP A 53 -7.38 1.35 -21.10
CA ASP A 53 -8.16 0.78 -19.99
C ASP A 53 -8.07 1.63 -18.70
N PRO A 54 -8.58 2.87 -18.70
CA PRO A 54 -8.58 3.72 -17.52
C PRO A 54 -9.44 3.15 -16.38
N ASP A 55 -10.54 2.45 -16.71
CA ASP A 55 -11.42 1.83 -15.72
C ASP A 55 -10.72 0.68 -15.00
N GLY A 56 -9.95 -0.14 -15.72
CA GLY A 56 -9.11 -1.20 -15.13
C GLY A 56 -8.05 -0.63 -14.18
N VAL A 57 -7.40 0.47 -14.57
CA VAL A 57 -6.42 1.17 -13.73
C VAL A 57 -7.08 1.69 -12.44
N ALA A 58 -8.23 2.36 -12.55
CA ALA A 58 -8.95 2.89 -11.39
C ALA A 58 -9.43 1.76 -10.47
N HIS A 59 -9.97 0.68 -11.03
CA HIS A 59 -10.47 -0.46 -10.27
C HIS A 59 -9.35 -1.18 -9.51
N GLU A 60 -8.20 -1.38 -10.13
CA GLU A 60 -7.09 -2.05 -9.45
C GLU A 60 -6.46 -1.15 -8.38
N ALA A 61 -6.33 0.17 -8.64
CA ALA A 61 -5.90 1.13 -7.62
C ALA A 61 -6.85 1.16 -6.41
N HIS A 62 -8.17 1.11 -6.64
CA HIS A 62 -9.19 1.07 -5.59
C HIS A 62 -9.05 -0.13 -4.66
N LYS A 63 -8.83 -1.33 -5.22
CA LYS A 63 -8.66 -2.56 -4.42
C LYS A 63 -7.45 -2.47 -3.50
N ILE A 64 -6.30 -2.06 -4.06
CA ILE A 64 -5.06 -1.94 -3.30
C ILE A 64 -5.23 -0.87 -2.20
N ARG A 65 -5.87 0.26 -2.53
CA ARG A 65 -6.16 1.34 -1.59
C ARG A 65 -6.99 0.86 -0.40
N GLY A 66 -8.05 0.09 -0.67
CA GLY A 66 -8.92 -0.47 0.38
C GLY A 66 -8.13 -1.31 1.38
N ALA A 67 -7.30 -2.23 0.88
CA ALA A 67 -6.44 -3.07 1.72
C ALA A 67 -5.38 -2.24 2.47
N ALA A 68 -4.73 -1.29 1.78
CA ALA A 68 -3.73 -0.41 2.37
C ALA A 68 -4.29 0.42 3.54
N LEU A 69 -5.52 0.94 3.38
CA LEU A 69 -6.20 1.66 4.44
C LEU A 69 -6.46 0.76 5.64
N SER A 70 -6.86 -0.50 5.46
CA SER A 70 -7.09 -1.44 6.57
C SER A 70 -5.85 -1.59 7.46
N PHE A 71 -4.65 -1.66 6.87
CA PHE A 71 -3.38 -1.77 7.61
C PHE A 71 -2.72 -0.44 7.94
N GLY A 72 -3.40 0.70 7.76
CA GLY A 72 -2.85 2.00 8.10
C GLY A 72 -1.75 2.51 7.16
N PHE A 73 -1.61 1.99 5.93
CA PHE A 73 -0.64 2.46 4.95
C PHE A 73 -1.13 3.77 4.28
N ALA A 74 -1.30 4.82 5.08
CA ALA A 74 -2.05 6.03 4.73
C ALA A 74 -1.49 6.78 3.53
N GLN A 75 -0.17 6.99 3.46
CA GLN A 75 0.44 7.70 2.33
C GLN A 75 0.37 6.88 1.05
N PHE A 76 0.58 5.57 1.13
CA PHE A 76 0.43 4.66 -0.01
C PHE A 76 -1.01 4.68 -0.55
N ALA A 77 -2.00 4.57 0.34
CA ALA A 77 -3.41 4.67 0.00
C ALA A 77 -3.77 6.02 -0.64
N SER A 78 -3.19 7.12 -0.17
CA SER A 78 -3.41 8.48 -0.71
C SER A 78 -2.90 8.63 -2.16
N ILE A 79 -1.75 8.01 -2.48
CA ILE A 79 -1.24 7.98 -3.86
C ILE A 79 -2.18 7.17 -4.75
N LEU A 80 -2.62 6.00 -4.29
CA LEU A 80 -3.55 5.14 -5.03
C LEU A 80 -4.91 5.81 -5.24
N GLU A 81 -5.39 6.59 -4.27
CA GLU A 81 -6.60 7.40 -4.41
C GLU A 81 -6.47 8.43 -5.53
N THR A 82 -5.28 9.03 -5.66
CA THR A 82 -5.01 9.98 -6.74
C THR A 82 -5.06 9.29 -8.10
N VAL A 83 -4.48 8.08 -8.22
CA VAL A 83 -4.56 7.28 -9.44
C VAL A 83 -6.00 6.88 -9.73
N GLU A 84 -6.72 6.33 -8.75
CA GLU A 84 -8.12 5.89 -8.85
C GLU A 84 -9.04 7.01 -9.33
N THR A 85 -8.96 8.20 -8.71
CA THR A 85 -9.93 9.27 -8.92
C THR A 85 -9.59 10.19 -10.08
N ARG A 86 -8.32 10.24 -10.51
CA ARG A 86 -7.83 11.19 -11.51
C ARG A 86 -7.25 10.52 -12.75
N VAL A 87 -7.43 9.22 -12.93
CA VAL A 87 -6.89 8.47 -14.09
C VAL A 87 -7.20 9.14 -15.44
N LEU A 88 -8.39 9.73 -15.60
CA LEU A 88 -8.81 10.41 -16.84
C LEU A 88 -8.23 11.82 -17.02
N GLU A 89 -7.70 12.42 -15.94
CA GLU A 89 -7.10 13.76 -15.95
C GLU A 89 -5.57 13.71 -16.08
N LEU A 90 -4.97 12.55 -15.81
CA LEU A 90 -3.53 12.35 -15.77
C LEU A 90 -3.02 11.84 -17.12
N THR A 91 -1.84 12.29 -17.50
CA THR A 91 -1.08 11.68 -18.60
C THR A 91 -0.54 10.30 -18.20
N PRO A 92 -0.28 9.39 -19.15
CA PRO A 92 0.36 8.10 -18.85
C PRO A 92 1.68 8.25 -18.10
N GLU A 93 2.45 9.30 -18.38
CA GLU A 93 3.71 9.62 -17.71
C GLU A 93 3.51 10.08 -16.26
N GLU A 94 2.42 10.80 -15.96
CA GLU A 94 2.04 11.15 -14.59
C GLU A 94 1.56 9.94 -13.81
N ILE A 95 0.76 9.06 -14.42
CA ILE A 95 0.34 7.79 -13.82
C ILE A 95 1.57 6.93 -13.51
N GLY A 96 2.50 6.77 -14.46
CA GLY A 96 3.75 6.04 -14.23
C GLY A 96 4.53 6.57 -13.03
N ARG A 97 4.73 7.90 -12.94
CA ARG A 97 5.40 8.52 -11.79
C ARG A 97 4.67 8.31 -10.46
N LEU A 98 3.34 8.32 -10.46
CA LEU A 98 2.54 8.02 -9.26
C LEU A 98 2.69 6.55 -8.85
N LEU A 99 2.71 5.62 -9.80
CA LEU A 99 2.89 4.19 -9.50
C LEU A 99 4.30 3.88 -8.99
N ASP A 100 5.33 4.55 -9.52
CA ASP A 100 6.69 4.46 -8.98
C ASP A 100 6.76 5.00 -7.54
N ALA A 101 6.17 6.17 -7.30
CA ALA A 101 6.08 6.74 -5.96
C ALA A 101 5.28 5.86 -4.99
N ALA A 102 4.21 5.22 -5.47
CA ALA A 102 3.39 4.29 -4.69
C ALA A 102 4.22 3.07 -4.27
N ARG A 103 5.01 2.50 -5.20
CA ARG A 103 5.91 1.37 -4.94
C ARG A 103 6.99 1.72 -3.91
N GLU A 104 7.69 2.84 -4.10
CA GLU A 104 8.70 3.30 -3.15
C GLU A 104 8.11 3.56 -1.76
N THR A 105 6.89 4.10 -1.70
CA THR A 105 6.19 4.36 -0.44
C THR A 105 5.77 3.06 0.24
N PHE A 106 5.23 2.11 -0.52
CA PHE A 106 4.85 0.79 -0.01
C PHE A 106 6.05 0.04 0.56
N GLU A 107 7.16 -0.04 -0.17
CA GLU A 107 8.39 -0.70 0.27
C GLU A 107 8.95 -0.06 1.54
N ARG A 108 9.00 1.28 1.58
CA ARG A 108 9.42 2.03 2.77
C ARG A 108 8.51 1.75 3.96
N SER A 109 7.19 1.76 3.76
CA SER A 109 6.23 1.49 4.84
C SER A 109 6.36 0.06 5.36
N ARG A 110 6.44 -0.94 4.47
CA ARG A 110 6.69 -2.34 4.83
C ARG A 110 7.97 -2.48 5.67
N ASP A 111 9.06 -1.86 5.23
CA ASP A 111 10.34 -1.93 5.95
C ASP A 111 10.27 -1.25 7.32
N LEU A 112 9.52 -0.15 7.45
CA LEU A 112 9.28 0.50 8.74
C LEU A 112 8.46 -0.41 9.68
N VAL A 113 7.41 -1.06 9.17
CA VAL A 113 6.63 -2.02 9.95
C VAL A 113 7.51 -3.19 10.39
N GLY A 114 8.31 -3.79 9.49
CA GLY A 114 9.20 -4.89 9.83
C GLY A 114 10.29 -4.53 10.86
N ARG A 115 10.72 -3.25 10.92
CA ARG A 115 11.63 -2.77 11.97
C ARG A 115 10.95 -2.62 13.33
N ARG A 116 9.70 -2.15 13.36
CA ARG A 116 8.90 -2.00 14.58
C ARG A 116 8.44 -3.35 15.13
N TYR A 117 8.07 -4.25 14.24
CA TYR A 117 7.58 -5.58 14.52
C TYR A 117 8.56 -6.60 13.95
N ALA A 118 9.65 -6.87 14.70
CA ALA A 118 10.79 -7.66 14.21
C ALA A 118 10.43 -9.07 13.69
N TYR A 119 9.33 -9.66 14.17
CA TYR A 119 8.83 -10.96 13.72
C TYR A 119 8.12 -10.89 12.34
N LEU A 120 7.83 -9.69 11.83
CA LEU A 120 7.33 -9.43 10.46
C LEU A 120 8.43 -9.02 9.49
N ALA A 121 9.69 -8.93 9.95
CA ALA A 121 10.79 -8.62 9.07
C ALA A 121 10.87 -9.69 7.95
N PRO A 122 11.06 -9.30 6.69
CA PRO A 122 11.19 -10.26 5.59
C PRO A 122 12.35 -11.22 5.90
N VAL A 123 12.06 -12.53 5.81
CA VAL A 123 13.08 -13.56 5.94
C VAL A 123 14.01 -13.41 4.72
N SER A 124 15.27 -13.10 4.98
CA SER A 124 16.31 -12.92 3.94
C SER A 124 16.58 -14.20 3.17
#